data_AF-A0A4Y6PVM2-F1
#
_entry.id   AF-A0A4Y6PVM2-F1
#
_cell.length_a   1.000
_cell.length_b   1.000
_cell.length_c   1.000
_cell.angle_alpha   90.00
_cell.angle_beta   90.00
_cell.angle_gamma   90.00
#
_symmetry.space_group_name_H-M   'P 1'
#
loop_
_entity.id
_entity.type
_entity.pdbx_description
1 polymer ?
#
loop_
_entity_poly.entity_id
_entity_poly.type
_entity_poly.pdbx_seq_one_letter_code
_entity_poly.pdbx_strand_id
1 'polypeptide(L)'
;MKMRYLIGMAILLVVGAGCGDDTGTARPAGVGQTVVTGNGETAIYDTPTGDDCIEIGSQCVSPQDECGDDARVDVIVDDSGEYVDTVCYPGDEITHDEHKGSIKSDEDGTVVVLDGKDDGADITDNVEFKGNDGVLYGQGEDVSVVRGNVKVIGNNAAIRGVRIEGSVDLEGNDGRLTNCVIEGNLHIKGNGNMVTNCIVFGDLKAGYADAQDTTLIGNYVQKDFRAEHETTVCSGNFEFSDKNENVQLDASEADDADAVSCPTESDAQ
;
A
#
# COMPACT_ATOMS: atom_id res chain seq x y z
N MET A 1 51.47 -10.21 -9.85
CA MET A 1 50.09 -10.41 -9.38
C MET A 1 49.68 -9.18 -8.59
N LYS A 2 48.77 -8.35 -9.12
CA LYS A 2 48.19 -7.20 -8.41
C LYS A 2 46.92 -7.68 -7.71
N MET A 3 46.97 -7.74 -6.38
CA MET A 3 45.84 -8.09 -5.54
C MET A 3 44.98 -6.83 -5.39
N ARG A 4 43.76 -6.87 -5.94
CA ARG A 4 42.75 -5.82 -5.78
C ARG A 4 42.02 -6.07 -4.45
N TYR A 5 42.06 -5.09 -3.55
CA TYR A 5 41.22 -5.07 -2.35
C TYR A 5 39.79 -4.70 -2.77
N LEU A 6 38.83 -5.59 -2.54
CA LEU A 6 37.43 -5.22 -2.43
C LEU A 6 37.24 -4.54 -1.08
N ILE A 7 36.84 -3.27 -1.10
CA ILE A 7 36.30 -2.59 0.09
C ILE A 7 34.80 -2.90 0.05
N GLY A 8 34.36 -3.85 0.89
CA GLY A 8 32.95 -4.05 1.19
C GLY A 8 32.49 -2.89 2.04
N MET A 9 31.69 -2.00 1.46
CA MET A 9 31.01 -0.92 2.19
C MET A 9 29.78 -1.56 2.86
N ALA A 10 29.91 -1.88 4.14
CA ALA A 10 28.78 -2.26 4.97
C ALA A 10 27.93 -1.00 5.20
N ILE A 11 26.74 -0.96 4.61
CA ILE A 11 25.72 0.03 4.92
C ILE A 11 25.27 -0.24 6.35
N LEU A 12 25.70 0.64 7.25
CA LEU A 12 25.28 0.62 8.65
C LEU A 12 23.92 1.34 8.70
N LEU A 13 22.84 0.59 8.53
CA LEU A 13 21.49 1.04 8.84
C LEU A 13 21.48 1.37 10.34
N VAL A 14 21.46 2.66 10.67
CA VAL A 14 21.28 3.12 12.06
C VAL A 14 19.80 2.93 12.37
N VAL A 15 19.43 1.69 12.67
CA VAL A 15 18.15 1.39 13.30
C VAL A 15 18.24 2.03 14.68
N GLY A 16 17.55 3.17 14.85
CA GLY A 16 17.34 3.74 16.17
C GLY A 16 16.75 2.63 17.04
N ALA A 17 17.47 2.25 18.09
CA ALA A 17 17.05 1.21 19.03
C ALA A 17 15.83 1.68 19.83
N GLY A 18 14.65 1.68 19.21
CA GLY A 18 13.38 1.59 19.88
C GLY A 18 13.11 0.11 20.13
N CYS A 19 13.45 -0.39 21.32
CA CYS A 19 12.97 -1.70 21.76
C CYS A 19 11.47 -1.60 22.06
N GLY A 20 10.64 -1.87 21.06
CA GLY A 20 9.22 -2.15 21.21
C GLY A 20 8.91 -3.45 20.46
N ASP A 21 8.58 -4.50 21.19
CA ASP A 21 8.13 -5.82 20.71
C ASP A 21 6.72 -5.76 20.08
N ASP A 22 6.31 -4.60 19.57
CA ASP A 22 5.09 -4.44 18.81
C ASP A 22 5.52 -4.48 17.34
N THR A 23 5.48 -5.65 16.71
CA THR A 23 5.27 -5.75 15.25
C THR A 23 3.86 -5.27 14.87
N GLY A 24 3.42 -4.19 15.53
CA GLY A 24 2.09 -3.64 15.47
C GLY A 24 1.84 -3.18 14.04
N THR A 25 0.70 -3.59 13.53
CA THR A 25 0.13 -3.18 12.26
C THR A 25 0.39 -1.69 12.01
N ALA A 26 0.78 -1.39 10.77
CA ALA A 26 1.26 -0.07 10.37
C ALA A 26 0.23 1.00 10.70
N ARG A 27 0.39 1.64 11.87
CA ARG A 27 -0.46 2.76 12.24
C ARG A 27 -0.26 3.84 11.18
N PRO A 28 -1.34 4.41 10.64
CA PRO A 28 -1.22 5.49 9.68
C PRO A 28 -0.44 6.63 10.28
N ALA A 29 0.25 7.34 9.40
CA ALA A 29 0.78 8.64 9.73
C ALA A 29 -0.33 9.51 10.32
N GLY A 30 -0.09 10.00 11.53
CA GLY A 30 -0.74 11.20 12.01
C GLY A 30 -0.43 12.38 11.09
N VAL A 31 -1.14 13.49 11.30
CA VAL A 31 -0.83 14.76 10.63
C VAL A 31 0.62 15.14 10.93
N GLY A 32 1.39 15.51 9.90
CA GLY A 32 2.81 15.83 10.02
C GLY A 32 3.71 14.61 10.27
N GLN A 33 3.25 13.41 9.91
CA GLN A 33 4.06 12.20 9.91
C GLN A 33 4.18 11.62 8.49
N THR A 34 5.31 10.97 8.24
CA THR A 34 5.58 10.22 7.02
C THR A 34 5.73 8.74 7.36
N VAL A 35 4.97 7.87 6.70
CA VAL A 35 5.19 6.42 6.76
C VAL A 35 6.06 6.00 5.59
N VAL A 36 7.26 5.51 5.86
CA VAL A 36 8.09 4.85 4.86
C VAL A 36 7.68 3.38 4.80
N THR A 37 7.22 2.90 3.64
CA THR A 37 6.69 1.54 3.45
C THR A 37 7.44 0.84 2.31
N GLY A 38 7.89 -0.39 2.55
CA GLY A 38 8.47 -1.25 1.53
C GLY A 38 8.95 -2.58 2.12
N ASN A 39 9.02 -3.61 1.28
CA ASN A 39 9.48 -4.96 1.67
C ASN A 39 8.75 -5.56 2.90
N GLY A 40 7.45 -5.32 3.04
CA GLY A 40 6.65 -5.79 4.18
C GLY A 40 6.92 -5.03 5.49
N GLU A 41 7.82 -4.04 5.49
CA GLU A 41 8.17 -3.24 6.65
C GLU A 41 7.58 -1.83 6.55
N THR A 42 7.27 -1.24 7.71
CA THR A 42 6.87 0.16 7.82
C THR A 42 7.66 0.86 8.91
N ALA A 43 8.04 2.11 8.65
CA ALA A 43 8.69 2.99 9.61
C ALA A 43 8.00 4.35 9.59
N ILE A 44 7.75 4.91 10.77
CA ILE A 44 7.08 6.22 10.91
C ILE A 44 8.12 7.25 11.32
N TYR A 45 8.15 8.36 10.59
CA TYR A 45 9.00 9.53 10.83
C TYR A 45 8.12 10.76 11.07
N ASP A 46 8.64 11.72 11.82
CA ASP A 46 8.09 13.07 11.75
C ASP A 46 8.38 13.63 10.35
N THR A 47 7.37 14.24 9.70
CA THR A 47 7.55 14.85 8.38
C THR A 47 8.57 16.00 8.52
N PRO A 48 9.67 15.98 7.73
CA PRO A 48 10.65 17.06 7.78
C PRO A 48 10.03 18.42 7.44
N THR A 49 10.62 19.49 7.96
CA THR A 49 10.18 20.87 7.68
C THR A 49 11.31 21.66 7.06
N GLY A 50 11.00 22.62 6.18
CA GLY A 50 12.03 23.42 5.52
C GLY A 50 12.90 22.57 4.57
N ASP A 51 14.22 22.75 4.64
CA ASP A 51 15.19 22.07 3.75
C ASP A 51 15.62 20.67 4.25
N ASP A 52 15.04 20.19 5.37
CA ASP A 52 15.35 18.87 5.92
C ASP A 52 14.66 17.75 5.11
N CYS A 53 15.16 16.51 5.20
CA CYS A 53 14.65 15.36 4.45
C CYS A 53 14.81 14.04 5.20
N ILE A 54 14.14 12.99 4.69
CA ILE A 54 14.30 11.61 5.12
C ILE A 54 15.34 10.94 4.20
N GLU A 55 16.39 10.37 4.79
CA GLU A 55 17.40 9.61 4.04
C GLU A 55 16.88 8.21 3.71
N ILE A 56 16.64 7.95 2.43
CA ILE A 56 16.16 6.68 1.88
C ILE A 56 17.20 6.15 0.89
N GLY A 57 17.90 5.08 1.26
CA GLY A 57 18.99 4.55 0.46
C GLY A 57 20.09 5.59 0.25
N SER A 58 20.25 6.04 -1.00
CA SER A 58 21.18 7.11 -1.38
C SER A 58 20.54 8.48 -1.62
N GLN A 59 19.22 8.57 -1.41
CA GLN A 59 18.40 9.72 -1.74
C GLN A 59 17.89 10.42 -0.47
N CYS A 60 17.82 11.75 -0.57
CA CYS A 60 17.24 12.63 0.43
C CYS A 60 15.84 12.99 -0.06
N VAL A 61 14.81 12.41 0.56
CA VAL A 61 13.39 12.54 0.18
C VAL A 61 12.74 13.59 1.07
N SER A 62 12.13 14.60 0.46
CA SER A 62 11.46 15.71 1.16
C SER A 62 9.95 15.68 0.88
N PRO A 63 9.17 14.82 1.57
CA PRO A 63 7.76 14.62 1.24
C PRO A 63 6.92 15.89 1.43
N GLN A 64 7.36 16.83 2.28
CA GLN A 64 6.73 18.12 2.48
C GLN A 64 6.76 19.02 1.24
N ASP A 65 7.75 18.85 0.35
CA ASP A 65 7.84 19.64 -0.89
C ASP A 65 6.72 19.26 -1.88
N GLU A 66 6.24 18.02 -1.81
CA GLU A 66 5.21 17.48 -2.68
C GLU A 66 3.81 17.54 -2.04
N CYS A 67 3.70 17.13 -0.78
CA CYS A 67 2.42 16.99 -0.11
C CYS A 67 2.05 18.19 0.79
N GLY A 68 3.03 19.02 1.16
CA GLY A 68 2.88 20.09 2.15
C GLY A 68 3.14 19.62 3.60
N ASP A 69 3.40 20.59 4.48
CA ASP A 69 3.87 20.34 5.86
C ASP A 69 2.84 19.59 6.74
N ASP A 70 1.55 19.77 6.48
CA ASP A 70 0.46 19.19 7.27
C ASP A 70 -0.14 17.91 6.64
N ALA A 71 0.44 17.41 5.54
CA ALA A 71 -0.09 16.22 4.89
C ALA A 71 0.22 14.94 5.68
N ARG A 72 -0.63 13.94 5.46
CA ARG A 72 -0.32 12.55 5.78
C ARG A 72 0.38 11.98 4.55
N VAL A 73 1.53 11.37 4.73
CA VAL A 73 2.36 10.96 3.59
C VAL A 73 2.83 9.53 3.75
N ASP A 74 2.72 8.75 2.68
CA ASP A 74 3.43 7.48 2.57
C ASP A 74 4.58 7.64 1.56
N VAL A 75 5.80 7.33 1.97
CA VAL A 75 6.96 7.20 1.07
C VAL A 75 7.13 5.72 0.75
N ILE A 76 7.12 5.39 -0.52
CA ILE A 76 7.20 4.02 -1.01
C ILE A 76 8.64 3.71 -1.40
N VAL A 77 9.15 2.57 -0.91
CA VAL A 77 10.49 2.06 -1.24
C VAL A 77 10.40 0.65 -1.80
N ASP A 78 11.32 0.30 -2.68
CA ASP A 78 11.40 -1.06 -3.23
C ASP A 78 12.10 -2.05 -2.28
N ASP A 79 12.22 -3.31 -2.69
CA ASP A 79 12.91 -4.38 -1.96
C ASP A 79 14.42 -4.17 -1.79
N SER A 80 15.02 -3.22 -2.51
CA SER A 80 16.39 -2.78 -2.32
C SER A 80 16.52 -1.61 -1.33
N GLY A 81 15.39 -1.03 -0.89
CA GLY A 81 15.32 0.12 -0.01
C GLY A 81 15.54 1.46 -0.73
N GLU A 82 15.44 1.49 -2.05
CA GLU A 82 15.51 2.72 -2.85
C GLU A 82 14.13 3.36 -2.97
N TYR A 83 14.09 4.69 -3.10
CA TYR A 83 12.84 5.45 -3.20
C TYR A 83 12.13 5.20 -4.53
N VAL A 84 10.81 5.02 -4.46
CA VAL A 84 9.94 4.77 -5.61
C VAL A 84 8.96 5.92 -5.82
N ASP A 85 8.14 6.24 -4.83
CA ASP A 85 7.06 7.23 -4.95
C ASP A 85 6.70 7.87 -3.61
N THR A 86 5.99 8.99 -3.67
CA THR A 86 5.38 9.64 -2.50
C THR A 86 3.88 9.71 -2.71
N VAL A 87 3.11 9.18 -1.76
CA VAL A 87 1.65 9.22 -1.80
C VAL A 87 1.14 10.22 -0.77
N CYS A 88 0.53 11.29 -1.26
CA CYS A 88 -0.05 12.34 -0.43
C CYS A 88 -1.52 12.03 -0.11
N TYR A 89 -1.90 12.19 1.15
CA TYR A 89 -3.29 12.12 1.59
C TYR A 89 -3.70 13.48 2.20
N PRO A 90 -5.01 13.81 2.20
CA PRO A 90 -5.50 15.05 2.81
C PRO A 90 -5.02 15.20 4.26
N GLY A 91 -4.52 16.38 4.61
CA GLY A 91 -3.98 16.72 5.93
C GLY A 91 -4.98 17.26 6.95
N ASP A 92 -6.12 17.79 6.48
CA ASP A 92 -7.11 18.46 7.34
C ASP A 92 -7.76 17.53 8.39
N GLU A 93 -8.46 18.12 9.36
CA GLU A 93 -9.35 17.40 10.29
C GLU A 93 -10.41 16.65 9.47
N ILE A 94 -10.15 15.37 9.22
CA ILE A 94 -11.12 14.55 8.52
C ILE A 94 -12.16 14.11 9.53
N THR A 95 -13.43 14.29 9.16
CA THR A 95 -14.53 13.84 10.00
C THR A 95 -14.62 12.33 9.89
N HIS A 96 -14.44 11.66 11.02
CA HIS A 96 -14.64 10.22 11.15
C HIS A 96 -16.14 9.95 11.23
N ASP A 97 -16.67 9.14 10.31
CA ASP A 97 -18.08 8.77 10.31
C ASP A 97 -18.23 7.25 10.33
N GLU A 98 -18.90 6.73 11.37
CA GLU A 98 -19.41 5.35 11.38
C GLU A 98 -20.58 5.28 10.39
N HIS A 99 -20.40 4.57 9.27
CA HIS A 99 -21.40 4.47 8.21
C HIS A 99 -22.10 3.11 8.22
N LYS A 100 -23.32 3.09 8.74
CA LYS A 100 -24.22 1.92 8.63
C LYS A 100 -24.84 1.86 7.24
N GLY A 101 -24.15 1.23 6.28
CA GLY A 101 -24.68 0.93 4.95
C GLY A 101 -23.64 1.08 3.86
N SER A 102 -24.13 1.17 2.61
CA SER A 102 -23.27 1.41 1.45
C SER A 102 -22.86 2.88 1.38
N ILE A 103 -21.63 3.15 0.96
CA ILE A 103 -21.19 4.48 0.53
C ILE A 103 -21.15 4.48 -0.99
N LYS A 104 -21.78 5.49 -1.59
CA LYS A 104 -21.70 5.73 -3.03
C LYS A 104 -21.50 7.21 -3.27
N SER A 105 -20.44 7.55 -3.96
CA SER A 105 -20.21 8.92 -4.41
C SER A 105 -19.88 8.93 -5.90
N ASP A 106 -20.46 9.88 -6.61
CA ASP A 106 -20.11 10.24 -7.98
C ASP A 106 -19.40 11.60 -8.08
N GLU A 107 -18.97 12.15 -6.94
CA GLU A 107 -18.29 13.43 -6.83
C GLU A 107 -16.76 13.25 -6.81
N ASP A 108 -16.05 14.09 -7.56
CA ASP A 108 -14.58 14.20 -7.51
C ASP A 108 -14.13 14.66 -6.11
N GLY A 109 -12.99 14.15 -5.64
CA GLY A 109 -12.39 14.55 -4.36
C GLY A 109 -13.15 14.05 -3.13
N THR A 110 -14.00 13.03 -3.28
CA THR A 110 -14.69 12.43 -2.14
C THR A 110 -13.68 11.79 -1.20
N VAL A 111 -13.71 12.17 0.08
CA VAL A 111 -12.85 11.58 1.12
C VAL A 111 -13.72 10.90 2.17
N VAL A 112 -13.46 9.62 2.41
CA VAL A 112 -14.08 8.81 3.46
C VAL A 112 -13.00 8.38 4.44
N VAL A 113 -13.21 8.65 5.73
CA VAL A 113 -12.26 8.31 6.78
C VAL A 113 -12.92 7.48 7.85
N LEU A 114 -12.32 6.33 8.08
CA LEU A 114 -12.79 5.35 9.04
C LEU A 114 -12.35 5.77 10.46
N ASP A 115 -13.11 5.37 11.46
CA ASP A 115 -13.01 5.97 12.79
C ASP A 115 -11.81 5.47 13.61
N GLY A 116 -11.20 4.37 13.16
CA GLY A 116 -10.02 3.78 13.75
C GLY A 116 -10.26 3.11 15.09
N LYS A 117 -11.51 2.72 15.40
CA LYS A 117 -11.86 2.00 16.61
C LYS A 117 -12.08 0.52 16.30
N ASP A 118 -11.48 -0.34 17.13
CA ASP A 118 -11.77 -1.78 17.14
C ASP A 118 -13.13 -2.04 17.82
N ASP A 119 -14.22 -1.64 17.17
CA ASP A 119 -15.60 -1.85 17.63
C ASP A 119 -16.51 -2.52 16.58
N GLY A 120 -15.89 -3.01 15.51
CA GLY A 120 -16.53 -3.75 14.42
C GLY A 120 -16.18 -3.15 13.07
N ALA A 121 -17.15 -3.19 12.16
CA ALA A 121 -16.96 -2.62 10.84
C ALA A 121 -17.47 -1.18 10.79
N ASP A 122 -16.62 -0.27 10.34
CA ASP A 122 -16.97 1.12 10.06
C ASP A 122 -18.02 1.22 8.94
N ILE A 123 -17.89 0.33 7.94
CA ILE A 123 -18.79 0.26 6.78
C ILE A 123 -19.31 -1.16 6.65
N THR A 124 -20.62 -1.34 6.85
CA THR A 124 -21.24 -2.67 6.88
C THR A 124 -21.62 -3.25 5.51
N ASP A 125 -21.41 -2.50 4.43
CA ASP A 125 -21.77 -2.85 3.05
C ASP A 125 -20.71 -2.31 2.08
N ASN A 126 -21.03 -2.14 0.80
CA ASN A 126 -20.07 -1.77 -0.24
C ASN A 126 -19.70 -0.28 -0.24
N VAL A 127 -18.49 0.02 -0.70
CA VAL A 127 -18.03 1.38 -1.03
C VAL A 127 -17.89 1.51 -2.54
N GLU A 128 -18.42 2.58 -3.11
CA GLU A 128 -18.35 2.86 -4.54
C GLU A 128 -17.96 4.33 -4.77
N PHE A 129 -16.79 4.58 -5.36
CA PHE A 129 -16.37 5.89 -5.85
C PHE A 129 -16.47 5.94 -7.37
N LYS A 130 -17.14 6.96 -7.90
CA LYS A 130 -17.37 7.23 -9.32
C LYS A 130 -16.94 8.67 -9.64
N GLY A 131 -15.66 8.94 -9.56
CA GLY A 131 -15.07 10.27 -9.70
C GLY A 131 -13.56 10.17 -9.53
N ASN A 132 -12.85 11.25 -9.84
CA ASN A 132 -11.42 11.33 -9.61
C ASN A 132 -11.12 11.68 -8.14
N ASP A 133 -9.89 11.39 -7.71
CA ASP A 133 -9.35 11.82 -6.42
C ASP A 133 -10.17 11.28 -5.22
N GLY A 134 -10.82 10.13 -5.38
CA GLY A 134 -11.58 9.47 -4.32
C GLY A 134 -10.66 8.82 -3.29
N VAL A 135 -10.81 9.14 -2.01
CA VAL A 135 -9.95 8.65 -0.92
C VAL A 135 -10.76 7.83 0.08
N LEU A 136 -10.31 6.61 0.38
CA LEU A 136 -10.77 5.80 1.52
C LEU A 136 -9.58 5.60 2.47
N TYR A 137 -9.63 6.26 3.62
CA TYR A 137 -8.52 6.29 4.57
C TYR A 137 -8.91 5.59 5.88
N GLY A 138 -8.22 4.51 6.20
CA GLY A 138 -8.34 3.79 7.46
C GLY A 138 -7.18 4.05 8.40
N GLN A 139 -7.40 3.74 9.68
CA GLN A 139 -6.42 3.86 10.76
C GLN A 139 -5.57 2.59 10.98
N GLY A 140 -5.53 1.69 10.00
CA GLY A 140 -4.91 0.37 10.08
C GLY A 140 -5.94 -0.74 9.89
N GLU A 141 -5.54 -1.82 9.23
CA GLU A 141 -6.39 -2.94 8.83
C GLU A 141 -7.10 -3.65 10.01
N ASP A 142 -6.58 -3.53 11.22
CA ASP A 142 -7.19 -4.14 12.41
C ASP A 142 -8.36 -3.33 12.97
N VAL A 143 -8.41 -2.02 12.69
CA VAL A 143 -9.33 -1.06 13.31
C VAL A 143 -10.14 -0.27 12.30
N SER A 144 -10.01 -0.58 11.01
CA SER A 144 -10.67 0.12 9.92
C SER A 144 -11.16 -0.89 8.89
N VAL A 145 -12.44 -1.24 8.99
CA VAL A 145 -13.00 -2.42 8.34
C VAL A 145 -14.21 -2.07 7.47
N VAL A 146 -14.14 -2.50 6.21
CA VAL A 146 -15.24 -2.50 5.24
C VAL A 146 -15.69 -3.93 5.01
N ARG A 147 -16.93 -4.26 5.39
CA ARG A 147 -17.49 -5.62 5.17
C ARG A 147 -17.80 -5.94 3.72
N GLY A 148 -18.09 -4.91 2.93
CA GLY A 148 -18.46 -5.06 1.53
C GLY A 148 -17.26 -5.06 0.58
N ASN A 149 -17.58 -4.98 -0.71
CA ASN A 149 -16.60 -4.74 -1.75
C ASN A 149 -16.28 -3.25 -1.83
N VAL A 150 -15.09 -2.92 -2.31
CA VAL A 150 -14.72 -1.56 -2.68
C VAL A 150 -14.57 -1.47 -4.19
N LYS A 151 -15.32 -0.57 -4.81
CA LYS A 151 -15.24 -0.30 -6.24
C LYS A 151 -14.86 1.15 -6.49
N VAL A 152 -13.82 1.36 -7.27
CA VAL A 152 -13.37 2.68 -7.71
C VAL A 152 -13.47 2.76 -9.23
N ILE A 153 -14.12 3.82 -9.73
CA ILE A 153 -14.18 4.16 -11.14
C ILE A 153 -13.77 5.63 -11.28
N GLY A 154 -12.55 5.88 -11.76
CA GLY A 154 -11.97 7.22 -11.85
C GLY A 154 -10.47 7.23 -11.59
N ASN A 155 -9.82 8.37 -11.75
CA ASN A 155 -8.36 8.48 -11.63
C ASN A 155 -7.93 8.96 -10.23
N ASN A 156 -6.65 8.74 -9.90
CA ASN A 156 -5.99 9.26 -8.68
C ASN A 156 -6.67 8.85 -7.36
N ALA A 157 -7.39 7.73 -7.35
CA ALA A 157 -8.02 7.27 -6.12
C ALA A 157 -6.97 6.72 -5.15
N ALA A 158 -7.19 6.88 -3.85
CA ALA A 158 -6.28 6.38 -2.83
C ALA A 158 -7.03 5.56 -1.76
N ILE A 159 -6.59 4.34 -1.49
CA ILE A 159 -7.10 3.50 -0.41
C ILE A 159 -5.92 3.14 0.49
N ARG A 160 -6.06 3.38 1.80
CA ARG A 160 -4.93 3.20 2.72
C ARG A 160 -5.37 2.66 4.07
N GLY A 161 -4.68 1.63 4.58
CA GLY A 161 -4.84 1.23 5.99
C GLY A 161 -6.20 0.62 6.30
N VAL A 162 -6.78 -0.14 5.37
CA VAL A 162 -8.15 -0.68 5.48
C VAL A 162 -8.14 -2.21 5.32
N ARG A 163 -8.90 -2.91 6.16
CA ARG A 163 -9.33 -4.29 5.88
C ARG A 163 -10.65 -4.28 5.12
N ILE A 164 -10.67 -4.98 4.01
CA ILE A 164 -11.80 -5.10 3.10
C ILE A 164 -12.17 -6.59 3.07
N GLU A 165 -13.28 -6.95 3.74
CA GLU A 165 -13.76 -8.35 3.78
C GLU A 165 -14.28 -8.81 2.40
N GLY A 166 -14.56 -7.87 1.50
CA GLY A 166 -14.93 -8.14 0.11
C GLY A 166 -13.77 -8.08 -0.89
N SER A 167 -14.11 -7.94 -2.17
CA SER A 167 -13.14 -7.71 -3.26
C SER A 167 -12.94 -6.22 -3.53
N VAL A 168 -11.82 -5.89 -4.18
CA VAL A 168 -11.51 -4.54 -4.66
C VAL A 168 -11.41 -4.55 -6.18
N ASP A 169 -12.18 -3.66 -6.82
CA ASP A 169 -12.07 -3.37 -8.26
C ASP A 169 -11.64 -1.92 -8.45
N LEU A 170 -10.44 -1.71 -8.98
CA LEU A 170 -9.91 -0.41 -9.38
C LEU A 170 -10.01 -0.25 -10.90
N GLU A 171 -10.85 0.67 -11.35
CA GLU A 171 -11.07 0.97 -12.77
C GLU A 171 -10.71 2.44 -13.05
N GLY A 172 -9.45 2.70 -13.39
CA GLY A 172 -8.95 4.04 -13.70
C GLY A 172 -7.43 4.14 -13.66
N ASN A 173 -6.91 5.35 -13.79
CA ASN A 173 -5.47 5.58 -13.80
C ASN A 173 -4.96 6.13 -12.47
N ASP A 174 -3.70 5.89 -12.18
CA ASP A 174 -2.98 6.51 -11.06
C ASP A 174 -3.59 6.23 -9.68
N GLY A 175 -4.34 5.14 -9.54
CA GLY A 175 -4.85 4.68 -8.25
C GLY A 175 -3.73 4.21 -7.33
N ARG A 176 -3.91 4.36 -6.02
CA ARG A 176 -2.95 3.97 -4.97
C ARG A 176 -3.65 3.10 -3.92
N LEU A 177 -3.16 1.88 -3.70
CA LEU A 177 -3.52 1.03 -2.56
C LEU A 177 -2.31 0.80 -1.70
N THR A 178 -2.39 1.15 -0.42
CA THR A 178 -1.25 1.02 0.49
C THR A 178 -1.68 0.42 1.83
N ASN A 179 -0.94 -0.55 2.36
CA ASN A 179 -1.17 -1.09 3.71
C ASN A 179 -2.61 -1.59 3.91
N CYS A 180 -3.11 -2.42 2.98
CA CYS A 180 -4.48 -2.93 3.03
C CYS A 180 -4.53 -4.44 3.18
N VAL A 181 -5.59 -4.94 3.83
CA VAL A 181 -5.94 -6.37 3.80
C VAL A 181 -7.19 -6.55 2.97
N ILE A 182 -7.17 -7.46 2.01
CA ILE A 182 -8.27 -7.75 1.10
C ILE A 182 -8.59 -9.24 1.21
N GLU A 183 -9.73 -9.58 1.77
CA GLU A 183 -10.11 -10.99 1.96
C GLU A 183 -10.66 -11.61 0.66
N GLY A 184 -11.17 -10.76 -0.25
CA GLY A 184 -11.57 -11.12 -1.61
C GLY A 184 -10.45 -10.97 -2.64
N ASN A 185 -10.84 -10.75 -3.90
CA ASN A 185 -9.90 -10.54 -5.00
C ASN A 185 -9.55 -9.06 -5.15
N LEU A 186 -8.36 -8.79 -5.69
CA LEU A 186 -7.94 -7.46 -6.14
C LEU A 186 -7.83 -7.45 -7.66
N HIS A 187 -8.64 -6.63 -8.32
CA HIS A 187 -8.60 -6.41 -9.76
C HIS A 187 -8.24 -4.97 -10.10
N ILE A 188 -7.27 -4.80 -11.00
CA ILE A 188 -6.75 -3.49 -11.39
C ILE A 188 -6.85 -3.33 -12.90
N LYS A 189 -7.51 -2.26 -13.32
CA LYS A 189 -7.66 -1.83 -14.72
C LYS A 189 -7.30 -0.35 -14.85
N GLY A 190 -6.59 -0.02 -15.93
CA GLY A 190 -6.05 1.31 -16.20
C GLY A 190 -4.56 1.42 -15.83
N ASN A 191 -3.98 2.59 -16.10
CA ASN A 191 -2.52 2.80 -16.12
C ASN A 191 -1.99 3.42 -14.83
N GLY A 192 -0.70 3.25 -14.54
CA GLY A 192 -0.02 4.01 -13.48
C GLY A 192 -0.49 3.69 -12.06
N ASN A 193 -1.26 2.62 -11.87
CA ASN A 193 -1.75 2.21 -10.56
C ASN A 193 -0.61 1.66 -9.70
N MET A 194 -0.68 1.85 -8.38
CA MET A 194 0.28 1.30 -7.43
C MET A 194 -0.44 0.52 -6.34
N VAL A 195 0.11 -0.65 -6.00
CA VAL A 195 -0.33 -1.46 -4.87
C VAL A 195 0.88 -1.84 -4.04
N THR A 196 0.89 -1.40 -2.79
CA THR A 196 2.03 -1.56 -1.91
C THR A 196 1.62 -2.14 -0.57
N ASN A 197 2.38 -3.13 -0.10
CA ASN A 197 2.24 -3.75 1.22
C ASN A 197 0.79 -4.18 1.52
N CYS A 198 0.15 -4.80 0.54
CA CYS A 198 -1.20 -5.32 0.68
C CYS A 198 -1.19 -6.84 0.83
N ILE A 199 -2.08 -7.37 1.68
CA ILE A 199 -2.33 -8.80 1.83
C ILE A 199 -3.64 -9.12 1.12
N VAL A 200 -3.62 -10.05 0.16
CA VAL A 200 -4.78 -10.44 -0.65
C VAL A 200 -5.03 -11.94 -0.48
N PHE A 201 -6.13 -12.32 0.18
CA PHE A 201 -6.54 -13.73 0.35
C PHE A 201 -7.25 -14.30 -0.91
N GLY A 202 -7.59 -13.45 -1.86
CA GLY A 202 -8.05 -13.82 -3.19
C GLY A 202 -6.93 -13.84 -4.24
N ASP A 203 -7.35 -13.65 -5.49
CA ASP A 203 -6.45 -13.42 -6.61
C ASP A 203 -6.03 -11.94 -6.66
N LEU A 204 -4.79 -11.66 -7.08
CA LEU A 204 -4.36 -10.33 -7.50
C LEU A 204 -4.18 -10.35 -9.02
N LYS A 205 -4.99 -9.54 -9.72
CA LYS A 205 -4.95 -9.43 -11.18
C LYS A 205 -4.72 -7.98 -11.59
N ALA A 206 -3.54 -7.71 -12.15
CA ALA A 206 -3.14 -6.44 -12.74
C ALA A 206 -2.85 -6.61 -14.24
N GLY A 207 -3.10 -5.57 -15.04
CA GLY A 207 -2.66 -5.57 -16.45
C GLY A 207 -3.69 -6.05 -17.48
N TYR A 208 -4.99 -6.16 -17.16
CA TYR A 208 -5.97 -6.57 -18.17
C TYR A 208 -6.14 -5.53 -19.29
N ALA A 209 -5.85 -5.95 -20.52
CA ALA A 209 -6.14 -5.37 -21.85
C ALA A 209 -5.74 -3.92 -22.16
N ASP A 210 -5.52 -3.03 -21.19
CA ASP A 210 -5.11 -1.63 -21.41
C ASP A 210 -4.37 -1.04 -20.20
N ALA A 211 -4.03 -1.86 -19.19
CA ALA A 211 -3.35 -1.43 -17.98
C ALA A 211 -1.83 -1.55 -18.14
N GLN A 212 -1.15 -0.42 -18.21
CA GLN A 212 0.30 -0.27 -18.33
C GLN A 212 0.85 0.39 -17.06
N ASP A 213 2.14 0.23 -16.83
CA ASP A 213 2.90 1.00 -15.83
C ASP A 213 2.34 0.83 -14.41
N THR A 214 1.79 -0.35 -14.11
CA THR A 214 1.35 -0.68 -12.74
C THR A 214 2.56 -1.07 -11.89
N THR A 215 2.59 -0.59 -10.65
CA THR A 215 3.67 -0.88 -9.69
C THR A 215 3.13 -1.72 -8.55
N LEU A 216 3.72 -2.90 -8.32
CA LEU A 216 3.32 -3.85 -7.29
C LEU A 216 4.52 -4.10 -6.36
N ILE A 217 4.44 -3.64 -5.11
CA ILE A 217 5.57 -3.70 -4.16
C ILE A 217 5.15 -4.34 -2.85
N GLY A 218 5.89 -5.35 -2.38
CA GLY A 218 5.70 -5.85 -1.01
C GLY A 218 4.37 -6.57 -0.78
N ASN A 219 3.68 -7.05 -1.82
CA ASN A 219 2.35 -7.64 -1.65
C ASN A 219 2.40 -9.13 -1.35
N TYR A 220 1.49 -9.62 -0.50
CA TYR A 220 1.27 -11.04 -0.23
C TYR A 220 -0.05 -11.48 -0.86
N VAL A 221 -0.04 -12.56 -1.64
CA VAL A 221 -1.23 -13.06 -2.36
C VAL A 221 -1.44 -14.55 -2.05
N GLN A 222 -2.62 -14.93 -1.59
CA GLN A 222 -2.87 -16.32 -1.18
C GLN A 222 -3.16 -17.25 -2.37
N LYS A 223 -3.79 -16.72 -3.43
CA LYS A 223 -4.20 -17.51 -4.60
C LYS A 223 -3.31 -17.20 -5.80
N ASP A 224 -3.87 -16.64 -6.86
CA ASP A 224 -3.16 -16.39 -8.13
C ASP A 224 -2.62 -14.97 -8.16
N PHE A 225 -1.30 -14.81 -8.29
CA PHE A 225 -0.67 -13.54 -8.65
C PHE A 225 -0.51 -13.46 -10.17
N ARG A 226 -1.20 -12.48 -10.80
CA ARG A 226 -1.13 -12.28 -12.24
C ARG A 226 -0.97 -10.81 -12.61
N ALA A 227 0.21 -10.47 -13.13
CA ALA A 227 0.48 -9.24 -13.86
C ALA A 227 0.64 -9.58 -15.35
N GLU A 228 -0.02 -8.86 -16.26
CA GLU A 228 -0.04 -9.23 -17.70
C GLU A 228 0.76 -8.28 -18.62
N HIS A 229 1.15 -7.09 -18.16
CA HIS A 229 1.80 -6.08 -19.02
C HIS A 229 3.32 -5.99 -18.77
N GLU A 230 4.11 -5.87 -19.84
CA GLU A 230 5.59 -5.84 -19.79
C GLU A 230 6.17 -4.62 -19.06
N THR A 231 5.39 -3.54 -18.94
CA THR A 231 5.78 -2.34 -18.20
C THR A 231 5.36 -2.36 -16.73
N THR A 232 4.77 -3.46 -16.25
CA THR A 232 4.45 -3.62 -14.83
C THR A 232 5.75 -3.79 -14.04
N VAL A 233 5.92 -3.00 -12.98
CA VAL A 233 7.05 -3.11 -12.07
C VAL A 233 6.64 -3.96 -10.87
N CYS A 234 7.40 -5.01 -10.58
CA CYS A 234 7.22 -5.85 -9.40
C CYS A 234 8.48 -5.82 -8.54
N SER A 235 8.33 -5.65 -7.24
CA SER A 235 9.42 -5.74 -6.26
C SER A 235 8.92 -6.35 -4.95
N GLY A 236 9.60 -7.39 -4.46
CA GLY A 236 9.24 -8.05 -3.19
C GLY A 236 7.79 -8.52 -3.06
N ASN A 237 7.18 -9.12 -4.10
CA ASN A 237 5.85 -9.72 -3.98
C ASN A 237 5.96 -11.22 -3.67
N PHE A 238 4.99 -11.76 -2.95
CA PHE A 238 5.00 -13.14 -2.48
C PHE A 238 3.64 -13.81 -2.64
N GLU A 239 3.65 -15.09 -2.96
CA GLU A 239 2.51 -15.99 -2.81
C GLU A 239 2.62 -16.74 -1.47
N PHE A 240 1.53 -16.79 -0.69
CA PHE A 240 1.53 -17.46 0.61
C PHE A 240 0.36 -18.44 0.75
N SER A 241 0.39 -19.25 1.80
CA SER A 241 -0.73 -20.12 2.17
C SER A 241 -1.13 -19.84 3.61
N ASP A 242 -2.35 -19.38 3.83
CA ASP A 242 -3.01 -19.40 5.13
C ASP A 242 -3.29 -20.87 5.51
N LYS A 243 -2.44 -21.45 6.36
CA LYS A 243 -2.47 -22.87 6.74
C LYS A 243 -3.46 -23.16 7.85
N ASN A 244 -3.83 -22.14 8.62
CA ASN A 244 -4.70 -22.29 9.77
C ASN A 244 -6.13 -21.76 9.53
N GLU A 245 -6.36 -21.18 8.34
CA GLU A 245 -7.64 -20.67 7.85
C GLU A 245 -8.21 -19.55 8.74
N ASN A 246 -7.34 -18.74 9.35
CA ASN A 246 -7.74 -17.65 10.25
C ASN A 246 -7.90 -16.28 9.55
N VAL A 247 -7.59 -16.19 8.25
CA VAL A 247 -7.64 -14.94 7.47
C VAL A 247 -6.72 -13.85 8.04
N GLN A 248 -5.55 -14.29 8.49
CA GLN A 248 -4.43 -13.47 8.94
C GLN A 248 -3.15 -14.03 8.32
N LEU A 249 -2.19 -13.15 8.02
CA LEU A 249 -0.87 -13.58 7.58
C LEU A 249 0.01 -13.74 8.84
N ASP A 250 0.23 -14.97 9.26
CA ASP A 250 1.13 -15.23 10.37
C ASP A 250 2.60 -15.15 9.94
N ALA A 251 3.50 -14.82 10.88
CA ALA A 251 4.94 -14.77 10.61
C ALA A 251 5.47 -16.07 9.98
N SER A 252 5.00 -17.24 10.43
CA SER A 252 5.39 -18.53 9.85
C SER A 252 4.88 -18.77 8.43
N GLU A 253 3.80 -18.10 8.04
CA GLU A 253 3.24 -18.18 6.68
C GLU A 253 3.96 -17.20 5.76
N ALA A 254 4.33 -16.02 6.26
CA ALA A 254 5.19 -15.08 5.57
C ALA A 254 6.61 -15.64 5.34
N ASP A 255 7.18 -16.34 6.33
CA ASP A 255 8.49 -17.00 6.21
C ASP A 255 8.50 -18.13 5.17
N ASP A 256 7.35 -18.79 4.97
CA ASP A 256 7.16 -19.88 4.01
C ASP A 256 6.63 -19.40 2.65
N ALA A 257 6.49 -18.08 2.44
CA ALA A 257 5.94 -17.51 1.22
C ALA A 257 6.94 -17.58 0.05
N ASP A 258 6.43 -17.87 -1.15
CA ASP A 258 7.21 -17.98 -2.36
C ASP A 258 7.25 -16.63 -3.09
N ALA A 259 8.44 -16.13 -3.42
CA ALA A 259 8.57 -14.89 -4.16
C ALA A 259 7.97 -15.00 -5.57
N VAL A 260 7.19 -14.00 -6.00
CA VAL A 260 6.61 -13.89 -7.33
C VAL A 260 7.06 -12.62 -8.04
N SER A 261 7.23 -12.73 -9.36
CA SER A 261 7.70 -11.64 -10.21
C SER A 261 6.70 -11.34 -11.33
N CYS A 262 6.73 -10.10 -11.81
CA CYS A 262 6.05 -9.71 -13.04
C CYS A 262 6.60 -10.51 -14.23
N PRO A 263 5.80 -10.73 -15.30
CA PRO A 263 6.31 -11.28 -16.53
C PRO A 263 7.40 -10.37 -17.09
N THR A 264 8.46 -10.98 -17.58
CA THR A 264 9.52 -10.30 -18.32
C THR A 264 9.16 -10.26 -19.80
N GLU A 265 9.76 -9.34 -20.59
CA GLU A 265 9.60 -9.32 -22.05
C GLU A 265 9.90 -10.70 -22.71
N SER A 266 10.72 -11.54 -22.07
CA SER A 266 11.00 -12.91 -22.55
C SER A 266 9.87 -13.91 -22.35
N ASP A 267 8.93 -13.66 -21.44
CA ASP A 267 7.81 -14.57 -21.17
C ASP A 267 6.65 -14.40 -22.17
N ALA A 268 6.67 -13.32 -22.97
CA ALA A 268 5.66 -12.99 -23.96
C ALA A 268 5.95 -13.52 -25.39
N GLN A 269 7.03 -14.29 -25.59
CA GLN A 269 7.47 -14.84 -26.89
C GLN A 269 7.21 -16.35 -27.02
#